data_AF-S7V8Y3-F1
#
_entry.id   AF-S7V8Y3-F1
#
_cell.length_a   1.000
_cell.length_b   1.000
_cell.length_c   1.000
_cell.angle_alpha   90.00
_cell.angle_beta   90.00
_cell.angle_gamma   90.00
#
_symmetry.space_group_name_H-M   'P 1'
#
loop_
_entity.id
_entity.type
_entity.pdbx_description
1 polymer ?
#
loop_
_entity_poly.entity_id
_entity_poly.type
_entity_poly.pdbx_seq_one_letter_code
_entity_poly.pdbx_strand_id
1 'polypeptide(L)'
;MLGDFSGEGDLIQLITDDEDETSIKEENYAKEIPILSVRNTVLFPGVVIPITVGRQRSIKLIKKAQKGDKLIGVCAQRNPNIEDPSWDDIYHVGTLAKIVKMIVLPDGNTTIIIQGKKRFKIEEELTEDPYFQASVSYLDETFPKNDKKIEALEQSLKESAFKILQLNPEIPREAQVALDNIDSTSFLTHFLSSNINAPVDSKQKLLEINDGIDRATLLLEFMMKDIQMLELKNEIQKKVHTDIDQQQRDYFLRQQMKVLQTELGDEGPDKEVEELRLRGKRKSGRKMLPPSSIRNWIKS
;
A
#
# COMPACT_ATOMS: atom_id res chain seq x y z
N MET A 1 -29.10 -13.05 11.19
CA MET A 1 -28.03 -13.98 11.59
C MET A 1 -26.80 -13.60 10.79
N LEU A 2 -25.83 -12.98 11.46
CA LEU A 2 -24.52 -12.67 10.92
C LEU A 2 -23.74 -14.00 10.86
N GLY A 3 -23.39 -14.43 9.65
CA GLY A 3 -22.51 -15.56 9.41
C GLY A 3 -21.07 -15.09 9.43
N ASP A 4 -20.34 -15.55 10.44
CA ASP A 4 -18.91 -15.49 10.65
C ASP A 4 -18.15 -16.00 9.41
N PHE A 5 -17.33 -15.15 8.79
CA PHE A 5 -16.31 -15.53 7.81
C PHE A 5 -14.94 -15.18 8.38
N SER A 6 -14.58 -15.86 9.46
CA SER A 6 -13.19 -16.16 9.79
C SER A 6 -12.70 -17.28 8.85
N GLY A 7 -12.36 -16.89 7.62
CA GLY A 7 -11.72 -17.77 6.64
C GLY A 7 -10.24 -17.51 6.62
N GLU A 8 -9.48 -18.48 7.10
CA GLU A 8 -8.02 -18.59 7.13
C GLU A 8 -7.32 -17.99 5.91
N GLY A 9 -6.20 -17.32 6.19
CA GLY A 9 -5.28 -16.82 5.18
C GLY A 9 -4.81 -17.95 4.27
N ASP A 10 -5.34 -17.96 3.06
CA ASP A 10 -4.75 -18.65 1.93
C ASP A 10 -3.53 -17.82 1.51
N LEU A 11 -2.48 -17.93 2.33
CA LEU A 11 -1.12 -17.60 1.96
C LEU A 11 -0.87 -18.44 0.70
N ILE A 12 -0.97 -17.82 -0.48
CA ILE A 12 -0.58 -18.45 -1.74
C ILE A 12 0.83 -18.98 -1.48
N GLN A 13 0.94 -20.31 -1.34
CA GLN A 13 2.18 -20.99 -1.06
C GLN A 13 3.19 -20.55 -2.11
N LEU A 14 4.12 -19.70 -1.70
CA LEU A 14 5.17 -19.10 -2.52
C LEU A 14 6.34 -20.07 -2.73
N ILE A 15 6.07 -21.37 -2.62
CA ILE A 15 7.03 -22.43 -2.84
C ILE A 15 6.44 -23.29 -3.95
N THR A 16 6.74 -22.93 -5.20
CA THR A 16 6.89 -23.97 -6.21
C THR A 16 8.22 -24.65 -5.89
N ASP A 17 8.15 -25.85 -5.32
CA ASP A 17 9.22 -26.84 -5.36
C ASP A 17 9.53 -27.12 -6.84
N ASP A 18 10.44 -26.34 -7.41
CA ASP A 18 11.06 -26.68 -8.69
C ASP A 18 12.57 -26.80 -8.41
N GLU A 19 12.99 -28.01 -8.04
CA GLU A 19 14.39 -28.50 -8.03
C GLU A 19 15.05 -28.46 -9.43
N ASP A 20 14.54 -27.65 -10.37
CA ASP A 20 14.99 -27.55 -11.76
C ASP A 20 15.84 -26.30 -12.03
N GLU A 21 16.52 -25.74 -11.00
CA GLU A 21 17.50 -24.66 -11.19
C GLU A 21 18.75 -25.07 -11.99
N THR A 22 18.88 -26.34 -12.41
CA THR A 22 20.05 -26.83 -13.16
C THR A 22 19.86 -27.09 -14.64
N SER A 23 18.74 -26.69 -15.27
CA SER A 23 18.71 -26.60 -16.73
C SER A 23 17.68 -25.63 -17.29
N ILE A 24 17.99 -24.34 -17.25
CA ILE A 24 17.44 -23.39 -18.24
C ILE A 24 18.04 -23.80 -19.61
N LYS A 25 17.47 -24.83 -20.22
CA LYS A 25 17.56 -25.00 -21.67
C LYS A 25 17.03 -23.70 -22.27
N GLU A 26 17.69 -23.19 -23.31
CA GLU A 26 17.15 -22.13 -24.14
C GLU A 26 15.75 -22.57 -24.61
N GLU A 27 14.71 -22.23 -23.84
CA GLU A 27 13.34 -22.43 -24.24
C GLU A 27 13.14 -21.53 -25.44
N ASN A 28 12.97 -22.16 -26.60
CA ASN A 28 12.75 -21.50 -27.87
C ASN A 28 11.32 -20.95 -27.86
N TYR A 29 11.09 -19.93 -27.04
CA TYR A 29 9.78 -19.33 -26.87
C TYR A 29 9.31 -18.74 -28.21
N ALA A 30 8.01 -18.86 -28.46
CA ALA A 30 7.40 -18.31 -29.67
C ALA A 30 7.64 -16.80 -29.75
N LYS A 31 8.09 -16.31 -30.91
CA LYS A 31 8.28 -14.86 -31.11
C LYS A 31 6.96 -14.12 -31.26
N GLU A 32 5.90 -14.81 -31.67
CA GLU A 32 4.56 -14.23 -31.74
C GLU A 32 3.73 -14.74 -30.58
N ILE A 33 3.29 -13.83 -29.70
CA ILE A 33 2.55 -14.18 -28.50
C ILE A 33 1.30 -13.32 -28.33
N PRO A 34 0.23 -13.88 -27.75
CA PRO A 34 -0.93 -13.10 -27.36
C PRO A 34 -0.60 -12.27 -26.10
N ILE A 35 -1.03 -11.00 -26.07
CA ILE A 35 -0.74 -10.05 -25.00
C ILE A 35 -1.98 -9.79 -24.15
N LEU A 36 -1.89 -10.06 -22.85
CA LEU A 36 -2.87 -9.67 -21.85
C LEU A 36 -2.48 -8.32 -21.24
N SER A 37 -3.35 -7.32 -21.37
CA SER A 37 -3.18 -6.06 -20.66
C SER A 37 -3.74 -6.13 -19.24
N VAL A 38 -2.95 -5.71 -18.26
CA VAL A 38 -3.32 -5.73 -16.83
C VAL A 38 -3.31 -4.31 -16.25
N ARG A 39 -4.17 -4.08 -15.25
CA ARG A 39 -4.31 -2.79 -14.56
C ARG A 39 -3.63 -2.84 -13.20
N ASN A 40 -3.16 -1.68 -12.73
CA ASN A 40 -2.67 -1.46 -11.36
C ASN A 40 -1.52 -2.38 -10.91
N THR A 41 -0.87 -3.09 -11.84
CA THR A 41 0.21 -4.03 -11.51
C THR A 41 1.17 -4.22 -12.68
N VAL A 42 2.38 -4.65 -12.34
CA VAL A 42 3.45 -5.05 -13.26
C VAL A 42 3.89 -6.44 -12.83
N LEU A 43 3.85 -7.41 -13.76
CA LEU A 43 4.30 -8.77 -13.50
C LEU A 43 5.81 -8.86 -13.67
N PHE A 44 6.51 -9.43 -12.69
CA PHE A 44 7.96 -9.69 -12.76
C PHE A 44 8.24 -11.19 -12.96
N PRO A 45 9.41 -11.57 -13.53
CA PRO A 45 9.82 -12.97 -13.64
C PRO A 45 9.83 -13.70 -12.30
N GLY A 46 9.47 -14.99 -12.31
CA GLY A 46 9.36 -15.85 -11.13
C GLY A 46 8.12 -15.60 -10.26
N VAL A 47 7.61 -14.37 -10.23
CA VAL A 47 6.49 -13.98 -9.36
C VAL A 47 5.17 -14.59 -9.83
N VAL A 48 4.37 -15.06 -8.87
CA VAL A 48 3.03 -15.61 -9.09
C VAL A 48 1.98 -14.61 -8.60
N ILE A 49 1.01 -14.25 -9.45
CA ILE A 49 -0.09 -13.36 -9.05
C ILE A 49 -1.44 -13.86 -9.59
N PRO A 50 -2.54 -13.67 -8.83
CA PRO A 50 -3.89 -13.85 -9.34
C PRO A 50 -4.32 -12.60 -10.14
N ILE A 51 -4.89 -12.81 -11.33
CA ILE A 51 -5.48 -11.77 -12.17
C ILE A 51 -6.94 -12.13 -12.46
N THR A 52 -7.85 -11.22 -12.12
CA THR A 52 -9.27 -11.35 -12.50
C THR A 52 -9.47 -10.77 -13.90
N VAL A 53 -10.01 -11.56 -14.82
CA VAL A 53 -10.35 -11.15 -16.18
C VAL A 53 -11.86 -11.15 -16.37
N GLY A 54 -12.41 -9.99 -16.76
CA GLY A 54 -13.83 -9.82 -17.08
C GLY A 54 -14.11 -9.40 -18.53
N ARG A 55 -13.11 -8.86 -19.24
CA ARG A 55 -13.29 -8.37 -20.61
C ARG A 55 -13.38 -9.53 -21.59
N GLN A 56 -14.26 -9.42 -22.58
CA GLN A 56 -14.42 -10.45 -23.61
C GLN A 56 -13.10 -10.73 -24.35
N ARG A 57 -12.32 -9.70 -24.69
CA ARG A 57 -11.00 -9.85 -25.32
C ARG A 57 -10.05 -10.70 -24.47
N SER A 58 -9.94 -10.41 -23.17
CA SER A 58 -9.13 -11.18 -22.22
C SER A 58 -9.62 -12.63 -22.11
N ILE A 59 -10.93 -12.87 -22.00
CA ILE A 59 -11.48 -14.23 -21.93
C ILE A 59 -11.17 -15.03 -23.20
N LYS A 60 -11.30 -14.41 -24.39
CA LYS A 60 -10.96 -15.05 -25.67
C LYS A 60 -9.48 -15.43 -25.73
N LEU A 61 -8.58 -14.51 -25.33
CA LEU A 61 -7.15 -14.75 -25.24
C LEU A 61 -6.84 -15.94 -24.35
N ILE A 62 -7.39 -15.94 -23.14
CA ILE A 62 -7.14 -16.99 -22.15
C ILE A 62 -7.66 -18.36 -22.63
N LYS A 63 -8.84 -18.41 -23.25
CA LYS A 63 -9.37 -19.64 -23.86
C LYS A 63 -8.50 -20.15 -25.01
N LYS A 64 -7.89 -19.27 -25.80
CA LYS A 64 -6.94 -19.65 -26.85
C LYS A 64 -5.65 -20.20 -26.25
N ALA A 65 -5.07 -19.51 -25.27
CA ALA A 65 -3.83 -19.90 -24.61
C ALA A 65 -3.94 -21.28 -23.92
N GLN A 66 -5.11 -21.60 -23.33
CA GLN A 66 -5.37 -22.91 -22.72
C GLN A 66 -5.34 -24.09 -23.71
N LYS A 67 -5.57 -23.85 -25.01
CA LYS A 67 -5.50 -24.89 -26.04
C LYS A 67 -4.07 -25.15 -26.55
N GLY A 68 -3.13 -24.29 -26.21
CA GLY A 68 -1.71 -24.42 -26.56
C GLY A 68 -0.84 -24.56 -25.31
N ASP A 69 0.31 -23.89 -25.31
CA ASP A 69 1.33 -24.05 -24.27
C ASP A 69 1.05 -23.27 -22.98
N LYS A 70 -0.15 -22.65 -22.86
CA LYS A 70 -0.57 -21.81 -21.72
C LYS A 70 0.34 -20.62 -21.45
N LEU A 71 1.14 -20.20 -22.44
CA LEU A 71 1.99 -19.02 -22.39
C LEU A 71 1.27 -17.80 -22.95
N ILE A 72 1.40 -16.67 -22.26
CA ILE A 72 0.86 -15.37 -22.64
C ILE A 72 1.87 -14.27 -22.33
N GLY A 73 1.91 -13.21 -23.12
CA GLY A 73 2.60 -11.99 -22.73
C GLY A 73 1.73 -11.15 -21.80
N VAL A 74 2.31 -10.52 -20.79
CA VAL A 74 1.59 -9.65 -19.86
C VAL A 74 2.22 -8.28 -19.86
N CYS A 75 1.44 -7.26 -20.23
CA CYS A 75 1.86 -5.86 -20.25
C CYS A 75 0.96 -5.03 -19.33
N ALA A 76 1.58 -4.12 -18.58
CA ALA A 76 0.82 -3.17 -17.77
C ALA A 76 0.17 -2.09 -18.67
N GLN A 77 -1.00 -1.60 -18.26
CA GLN A 77 -1.62 -0.42 -18.84
C GLN A 77 -0.96 0.84 -18.27
N ARG A 78 -0.73 1.84 -19.13
CA ARG A 78 -0.25 3.18 -18.73
C ARG A 78 -1.30 3.91 -17.91
N ASN A 79 -2.56 3.82 -18.33
CA ASN A 79 -3.70 4.38 -17.61
C ASN A 79 -4.68 3.26 -17.22
N PRO A 80 -4.80 2.92 -15.92
CA PRO A 80 -5.66 1.84 -15.47
C PRO A 80 -7.15 2.12 -15.64
N ASN A 81 -7.54 3.38 -15.89
CA ASN A 81 -8.95 3.75 -16.04
C ASN A 81 -9.52 3.42 -17.44
N ILE A 82 -8.67 3.09 -18.41
CA ILE A 82 -9.11 2.81 -19.79
C ILE A 82 -9.72 1.41 -19.85
N GLU A 83 -11.00 1.32 -20.23
CA GLU A 83 -11.75 0.06 -20.31
C GLU A 83 -11.33 -0.81 -21.47
N ASP A 84 -11.15 -0.26 -22.66
CA ASP A 84 -10.65 -1.01 -23.82
C ASP A 84 -9.38 -0.32 -24.31
N PRO A 85 -8.20 -0.71 -23.79
CA PRO A 85 -6.95 -0.06 -24.19
C PRO A 85 -6.62 -0.36 -25.64
N SER A 86 -5.93 0.56 -26.32
CA SER A 86 -5.19 0.31 -27.56
C SER A 86 -3.71 0.00 -27.28
N TRP A 87 -2.92 -0.23 -28.32
CA TRP A 87 -1.46 -0.37 -28.18
C TRP A 87 -0.76 0.84 -27.54
N ASP A 88 -1.25 2.06 -27.79
CA ASP A 88 -0.70 3.29 -27.20
C ASP A 88 -0.90 3.36 -25.67
N ASP A 89 -1.92 2.65 -25.16
CA ASP A 89 -2.28 2.66 -23.75
C ASP A 89 -1.54 1.61 -22.92
N ILE A 90 -0.68 0.79 -23.53
CA ILE A 90 0.09 -0.26 -22.84
C ILE A 90 1.59 -0.01 -22.93
N TYR A 91 2.31 -0.59 -21.99
CA TYR A 91 3.77 -0.61 -22.05
C TYR A 91 4.27 -1.70 -23.00
N HIS A 92 5.31 -1.37 -23.77
CA HIS A 92 5.91 -2.26 -24.76
C HIS A 92 6.89 -3.27 -24.15
N VAL A 93 7.29 -3.09 -22.90
CA VAL A 93 8.05 -4.08 -22.14
C VAL A 93 7.13 -4.78 -21.15
N GLY A 94 7.13 -6.11 -21.21
CA GLY A 94 6.27 -6.96 -20.40
C GLY A 94 6.97 -8.23 -19.96
N THR A 95 6.19 -9.14 -19.38
CA THR A 95 6.69 -10.43 -18.88
C THR A 95 5.88 -11.56 -19.50
N LEU A 96 6.59 -12.50 -20.14
CA LEU A 96 6.03 -13.77 -20.58
C LEU A 96 5.61 -14.54 -19.33
N ALA A 97 4.38 -15.02 -19.31
CA ALA A 97 3.80 -15.69 -18.17
C ALA A 97 3.16 -17.01 -18.57
N LYS A 98 3.21 -17.98 -17.66
CA LYS A 98 2.49 -19.25 -17.79
C LYS A 98 1.23 -19.21 -16.95
N ILE A 99 0.10 -19.59 -17.54
CA ILE A 99 -1.16 -19.77 -16.81
C ILE A 99 -1.07 -21.09 -16.03
N VAL A 100 -0.96 -20.97 -14.71
CA VAL A 100 -0.86 -22.11 -13.78
C VAL A 100 -2.25 -22.69 -13.50
N LYS A 101 -3.21 -21.82 -13.18
CA LYS A 101 -4.57 -22.22 -12.82
C LYS A 101 -5.60 -21.23 -13.35
N MET A 102 -6.81 -21.71 -13.59
CA MET A 102 -7.98 -20.90 -13.91
C MET A 102 -9.12 -21.30 -12.97
N ILE A 103 -9.78 -20.30 -12.40
CA ILE A 103 -10.89 -20.45 -11.47
C ILE A 103 -12.03 -19.59 -12.01
N VAL A 104 -13.17 -20.22 -12.31
CA VAL A 104 -14.39 -19.49 -12.66
C VAL A 104 -15.16 -19.25 -11.37
N LEU A 105 -15.37 -17.99 -11.03
CA LEU A 105 -16.09 -17.58 -9.84
C LEU A 105 -17.61 -17.68 -10.07
N PRO A 106 -18.42 -17.82 -8.99
CA PRO A 106 -19.88 -17.96 -9.10
C PRO A 106 -20.58 -16.76 -9.73
N ASP A 107 -19.95 -15.58 -9.69
CA ASP A 107 -20.42 -14.33 -10.29
C ASP A 107 -20.18 -14.26 -11.82
N GLY A 108 -19.52 -15.27 -12.39
CA GLY A 108 -19.16 -15.34 -13.81
C GLY A 108 -17.81 -14.73 -14.16
N ASN A 109 -17.12 -14.10 -13.20
CA ASN A 109 -15.75 -13.63 -13.40
C ASN A 109 -14.78 -14.81 -13.46
N THR A 110 -13.69 -14.66 -14.21
CA THR A 110 -12.64 -15.69 -14.26
C THR A 110 -11.37 -15.14 -13.65
N THR A 111 -10.85 -15.82 -12.63
CA THR A 111 -9.53 -15.52 -12.04
C THR A 111 -8.52 -16.51 -12.58
N ILE A 112 -7.44 -16.01 -13.15
CA ILE A 112 -6.29 -16.81 -13.57
C ILE A 112 -5.15 -16.61 -12.59
N ILE A 113 -4.42 -17.67 -12.29
CA ILE A 113 -3.15 -17.61 -11.57
C ILE A 113 -2.05 -17.74 -12.62
N ILE A 114 -1.17 -16.74 -12.68
CA ILE A 114 -0.11 -16.66 -13.67
C ILE A 114 1.25 -16.57 -12.97
N GLN A 115 2.26 -17.21 -13.55
CA GLN A 115 3.65 -17.13 -13.10
C GLN A 115 4.49 -16.45 -14.18
N GLY A 116 5.20 -15.38 -13.82
CA GLY A 116 6.16 -14.74 -14.70
C GLY A 116 7.35 -15.65 -15.02
N LYS A 117 7.83 -15.63 -16.26
CA LYS A 117 8.94 -16.47 -16.74
C LYS A 117 10.10 -15.64 -17.26
N LYS A 118 9.88 -14.84 -18.30
CA LYS A 118 10.95 -14.06 -18.95
C LYS A 118 10.44 -12.70 -19.41
N ARG A 119 11.28 -11.66 -19.32
CA ARG A 119 10.94 -10.35 -19.86
C ARG A 119 10.98 -10.37 -21.39
N PHE A 120 10.16 -9.53 -22.01
CA PHE A 120 10.18 -9.32 -23.45
C PHE A 120 9.92 -7.86 -23.78
N LYS A 121 10.27 -7.48 -25.01
CA LYS A 121 9.91 -6.23 -25.64
C LYS A 121 9.08 -6.50 -26.89
N ILE A 122 8.02 -5.73 -27.09
CA ILE A 122 7.23 -5.73 -28.32
C ILE A 122 8.05 -5.07 -29.43
N GLU A 123 8.23 -5.81 -30.52
CA GLU A 123 8.90 -5.33 -31.74
C GLU A 123 7.88 -4.93 -32.80
N GLU A 124 6.77 -5.68 -32.93
CA GLU A 124 5.73 -5.43 -33.91
C GLU A 124 4.33 -5.73 -33.34
N GLU A 125 3.40 -4.81 -33.58
CA GLU A 125 1.99 -4.89 -33.20
C GLU A 125 1.20 -5.57 -34.34
N LEU A 126 0.77 -6.83 -34.15
CA LEU A 126 0.20 -7.63 -35.25
C LEU A 126 -1.32 -7.48 -35.37
N THR A 127 -2.05 -7.58 -34.26
CA THR A 127 -3.51 -7.35 -34.23
C THR A 127 -3.98 -6.94 -32.84
N GLU A 128 -5.10 -6.22 -32.77
CA GLU A 128 -5.83 -5.89 -31.53
C GLU A 128 -7.11 -6.73 -31.34
N ASP A 129 -7.69 -7.28 -32.42
CA ASP A 129 -8.91 -8.09 -32.38
C ASP A 129 -8.61 -9.52 -32.87
N PRO A 130 -9.13 -10.57 -32.21
CA PRO A 130 -10.02 -10.57 -31.04
C PRO A 130 -9.34 -10.32 -29.70
N TYR A 131 -8.02 -10.17 -29.70
CA TYR A 131 -7.16 -9.80 -28.58
C TYR A 131 -5.81 -9.34 -29.14
N PHE A 132 -5.00 -8.67 -28.32
CA PHE A 132 -3.66 -8.26 -28.73
C PHE A 132 -2.77 -9.43 -29.09
N GLN A 133 -2.08 -9.32 -30.22
CA GLN A 133 -1.03 -10.23 -30.64
C GLN A 133 0.15 -9.41 -31.13
N ALA A 134 1.36 -9.77 -30.70
CA ALA A 134 2.57 -9.05 -31.04
C ALA A 134 3.72 -10.01 -31.36
N SER A 135 4.65 -9.53 -32.19
CA SER A 135 5.99 -10.08 -32.31
C SER A 135 6.88 -9.49 -31.22
N VAL A 136 7.67 -10.32 -30.55
CA VAL A 136 8.47 -9.93 -29.38
C VAL A 136 9.91 -10.41 -29.46
N SER A 137 10.80 -9.66 -28.81
CA SER A 137 12.16 -10.07 -28.49
C SER A 137 12.28 -10.33 -26.98
N TYR A 138 12.95 -11.41 -26.60
CA TYR A 138 13.16 -11.72 -25.18
C TYR A 138 14.35 -10.95 -24.64
N LEU A 139 14.17 -10.37 -23.45
CA LEU A 139 15.20 -9.60 -22.78
C LEU A 139 15.93 -10.50 -21.79
N ASP A 140 17.25 -10.55 -21.94
CA ASP A 140 18.12 -11.20 -20.96
C ASP A 140 18.42 -10.26 -19.80
N GLU A 141 18.59 -10.86 -18.64
CA GLU A 141 18.99 -10.17 -17.43
C GLU A 141 20.45 -10.46 -17.13
N THR A 142 21.20 -9.42 -16.78
CA THR A 142 22.60 -9.54 -16.41
C THR A 142 22.79 -9.19 -14.94
N PHE A 143 22.99 -10.22 -14.11
CA PHE A 143 23.65 -10.07 -12.82
C PHE A 143 25.10 -10.53 -12.96
N PRO A 144 26.09 -9.68 -12.67
CA PRO A 144 27.48 -10.12 -12.61
C PRO A 144 27.64 -11.27 -11.60
N LYS A 145 28.41 -12.30 -11.94
CA LYS A 145 28.68 -13.39 -11.00
C LYS A 145 29.78 -12.99 -10.02
N ASN A 146 29.63 -13.34 -8.75
CA ASN A 146 30.65 -13.21 -7.69
C ASN A 146 31.20 -11.78 -7.49
N ASP A 147 30.32 -10.79 -7.36
CA ASP A 147 30.70 -9.42 -6.99
C ASP A 147 30.27 -9.14 -5.54
N LYS A 148 31.22 -8.76 -4.68
CA LYS A 148 30.94 -8.33 -3.29
C LYS A 148 29.90 -7.21 -3.21
N LYS A 149 29.80 -6.37 -4.24
CA LYS A 149 28.77 -5.32 -4.32
C LYS A 149 27.37 -5.91 -4.37
N ILE A 150 27.18 -7.06 -5.02
CA ILE A 150 25.88 -7.72 -5.13
C ILE A 150 25.47 -8.30 -3.79
N GLU A 151 26.39 -8.94 -3.06
CA GLU A 151 26.13 -9.44 -1.70
C GLU A 151 25.70 -8.29 -0.76
N ALA A 152 26.42 -7.16 -0.81
CA ALA A 152 26.06 -5.99 0.00
C ALA A 152 24.71 -5.38 -0.39
N LEU A 153 24.38 -5.38 -1.69
CA LEU A 153 23.11 -4.87 -2.20
C LEU A 153 21.95 -5.79 -1.82
N GLU A 154 22.13 -7.10 -1.93
CA GLU A 154 21.17 -8.11 -1.48
C GLU A 154 20.84 -7.95 0.00
N GLN A 155 21.88 -7.84 0.83
CA GLN A 155 21.73 -7.60 2.26
C GLN A 155 20.95 -6.30 2.53
N SER A 156 21.27 -5.21 1.81
CA SER A 156 20.58 -3.93 1.94
C SER A 156 19.10 -4.01 1.54
N LEU A 157 18.77 -4.79 0.50
CA LEU A 157 17.40 -5.04 0.08
C LEU A 157 16.62 -5.84 1.14
N LYS A 158 17.21 -6.93 1.66
CA LYS A 158 16.62 -7.74 2.73
C LYS A 158 16.36 -6.88 3.98
N GLU A 159 17.36 -6.13 4.45
CA GLU A 159 17.22 -5.21 5.60
C GLU A 159 16.13 -4.16 5.40
N SER A 160 16.06 -3.55 4.20
CA SER A 160 15.03 -2.57 3.87
C SER A 160 13.64 -3.21 3.86
N ALA A 161 13.51 -4.41 3.30
CA ALA A 161 12.26 -5.17 3.32
C ALA A 161 11.83 -5.51 4.75
N PHE A 162 12.74 -5.97 5.60
CA PHE A 162 12.45 -6.21 7.02
C PHE A 162 11.95 -4.96 7.74
N LYS A 163 12.58 -3.81 7.48
CA LYS A 163 12.14 -2.54 8.06
C LYS A 163 10.73 -2.17 7.61
N ILE A 164 10.40 -2.35 6.33
CA ILE A 164 9.03 -2.16 5.81
C ILE A 164 8.04 -3.10 6.50
N LEU A 165 8.38 -4.38 6.64
CA LEU A 165 7.54 -5.39 7.32
C LEU A 165 7.29 -5.03 8.80
N GLN A 166 8.27 -4.46 9.49
CA GLN A 166 8.11 -4.02 10.89
C GLN A 166 7.27 -2.75 11.02
N LEU A 167 7.36 -1.85 10.04
CA LEU A 167 6.60 -0.59 10.04
C LEU A 167 5.16 -0.79 9.56
N ASN A 168 4.86 -1.89 8.88
CA ASN A 168 3.53 -2.19 8.36
C ASN A 168 2.88 -3.38 9.09
N PRO A 169 2.00 -3.13 10.09
CA PRO A 169 1.37 -4.18 10.89
C PRO A 169 0.36 -5.05 10.13
N GLU A 170 -0.01 -4.69 8.90
CA GLU A 170 -0.93 -5.48 8.07
C GLU A 170 -0.25 -6.71 7.43
N ILE A 171 1.09 -6.76 7.40
CA ILE A 171 1.82 -7.85 6.74
C ILE A 171 2.06 -8.99 7.73
N PRO A 172 1.68 -10.25 7.39
CA PRO A 172 1.91 -11.41 8.25
C PRO A 172 3.40 -11.66 8.51
N ARG A 173 3.73 -12.18 9.70
CA ARG A 173 5.14 -12.46 10.08
C ARG A 173 5.76 -13.56 9.23
N GLU A 174 4.94 -14.46 8.71
CA GLU A 174 5.31 -15.54 7.80
C GLU A 174 5.98 -15.01 6.53
N ALA A 175 5.67 -13.77 6.11
CA ALA A 175 6.32 -13.13 4.98
C ALA A 175 7.83 -12.89 5.20
N GLN A 176 8.28 -12.74 6.46
CA GLN A 176 9.70 -12.60 6.79
C GLN A 176 10.46 -13.90 6.49
N VAL A 177 9.90 -15.04 6.89
CA VAL A 177 10.51 -16.36 6.65
C VAL A 177 10.58 -16.65 5.15
N ALA A 178 9.53 -16.31 4.41
CA ALA A 178 9.53 -16.47 2.95
C ALA A 178 10.62 -15.62 2.27
N LEU A 179 10.86 -14.41 2.77
CA LEU A 179 11.91 -13.52 2.25
C LEU A 179 13.32 -14.05 2.53
N ASP A 180 13.56 -14.61 3.72
CA ASP A 180 14.86 -15.17 4.11
C ASP A 180 15.27 -16.36 3.24
N ASN A 181 14.30 -17.17 2.81
CA ASN A 181 14.52 -18.35 1.98
C ASN A 181 14.78 -18.04 0.49
N ILE A 182 14.88 -16.76 0.10
CA ILE A 182 15.24 -16.38 -1.26
C ILE A 182 16.76 -16.32 -1.41
N ASP A 183 17.31 -17.26 -2.17
CA ASP A 183 18.76 -17.38 -2.43
C ASP A 183 19.22 -16.63 -3.69
N SER A 184 18.34 -16.47 -4.67
CA SER A 184 18.69 -15.79 -5.93
C SER A 184 18.47 -14.28 -5.83
N THR A 185 19.53 -13.49 -5.96
CA THR A 185 19.46 -12.01 -5.95
C THR A 185 18.56 -11.46 -7.06
N SER A 186 18.54 -12.12 -8.23
CA SER A 186 17.61 -11.76 -9.32
C SER A 186 16.16 -11.95 -8.89
N PHE A 187 15.84 -13.14 -8.35
CA PHE A 187 14.50 -13.42 -7.91
C PHE A 187 14.08 -12.53 -6.74
N LEU A 188 14.96 -12.27 -5.77
CA LEU A 188 14.73 -11.31 -4.69
C LEU A 188 14.36 -9.93 -5.24
N THR A 189 15.13 -9.43 -6.21
CA THR A 189 14.89 -8.13 -6.85
C THR A 189 13.53 -8.10 -7.54
N HIS A 190 13.16 -9.15 -8.26
CA HIS A 190 11.83 -9.28 -8.89
C HIS A 190 10.70 -9.33 -7.88
N PHE A 191 10.85 -10.16 -6.84
CA PHE A 191 9.86 -10.36 -5.79
C PHE A 191 9.59 -9.04 -5.05
N LEU A 192 10.64 -8.36 -4.61
CA LEU A 192 10.52 -7.07 -3.93
C LEU A 192 9.94 -6.01 -4.88
N SER A 193 10.40 -5.93 -6.14
CA SER A 193 9.86 -4.98 -7.13
C SER A 193 8.36 -5.16 -7.39
N SER A 194 7.85 -6.40 -7.32
CA SER A 194 6.42 -6.66 -7.44
C SER A 194 5.63 -6.18 -6.22
N ASN A 195 6.22 -6.30 -5.02
CA ASN A 195 5.57 -6.01 -3.75
C ASN A 195 5.79 -4.59 -3.20
N ILE A 196 6.69 -3.77 -3.77
CA ILE A 196 6.86 -2.38 -3.31
C ILE A 196 5.57 -1.57 -3.45
N ASN A 197 5.36 -0.65 -2.52
CA ASN A 197 4.28 0.33 -2.58
C ASN A 197 4.69 1.51 -3.47
N ALA A 198 4.68 1.30 -4.78
CA ALA A 198 5.03 2.29 -5.79
C ALA A 198 3.99 2.31 -6.92
N PRO A 199 3.80 3.46 -7.59
CA PRO A 199 2.91 3.55 -8.75
C PRO A 199 3.41 2.69 -9.92
N VAL A 200 2.50 2.37 -10.84
CA VAL A 200 2.78 1.46 -11.97
C VAL A 200 3.94 1.93 -12.82
N ASP A 201 4.09 3.23 -13.06
CA ASP A 201 5.20 3.80 -13.83
C ASP A 201 6.56 3.56 -13.16
N SER A 202 6.63 3.62 -11.83
CA SER A 202 7.84 3.29 -11.07
C SER A 202 8.18 1.81 -11.16
N LYS A 203 7.19 0.92 -11.01
CA LYS A 203 7.40 -0.53 -11.17
C LYS A 203 7.80 -0.89 -12.59
N GLN A 204 7.21 -0.22 -13.57
CA GLN A 204 7.53 -0.41 -14.98
C GLN A 204 8.98 -0.02 -15.28
N LYS A 205 9.48 1.10 -14.72
CA LYS A 205 10.89 1.48 -14.84
C LYS A 205 11.83 0.38 -14.34
N LEU A 206 11.49 -0.29 -13.23
CA LEU A 206 12.27 -1.43 -12.74
C LEU A 206 12.25 -2.60 -13.73
N LEU A 207 11.09 -2.92 -14.30
CA LEU A 207 10.96 -4.00 -15.29
C LEU A 207 11.80 -3.73 -16.56
N GLU A 208 11.96 -2.48 -16.95
CA GLU A 208 12.67 -2.06 -18.17
C GLU A 208 14.20 -2.04 -18.05
N ILE A 209 14.76 -2.09 -16.84
CA ILE A 209 16.22 -2.04 -16.64
C ILE A 209 16.84 -3.41 -16.84
N ASN A 210 17.72 -3.58 -17.83
CA ASN A 210 18.36 -4.86 -18.11
C ASN A 210 19.44 -5.24 -17.08
N ASP A 211 20.24 -4.26 -16.64
CA ASP A 211 21.29 -4.46 -15.66
C ASP A 211 20.70 -4.74 -14.26
N GLY A 212 21.08 -5.87 -13.67
CA GLY A 212 20.56 -6.31 -12.36
C GLY A 212 20.98 -5.39 -11.22
N ILE A 213 22.19 -4.83 -11.27
CA ILE A 213 22.71 -3.93 -10.22
C ILE A 213 21.98 -2.59 -10.29
N ASP A 214 21.83 -2.01 -11.47
CA ASP A 214 21.11 -0.74 -11.64
C ASP A 214 19.65 -0.88 -11.18
N ARG A 215 19.01 -2.01 -11.50
CA ARG A 215 17.64 -2.29 -11.07
C ARG A 215 17.51 -2.45 -9.57
N ALA A 216 18.38 -3.25 -8.96
CA ALA A 216 18.40 -3.45 -7.51
C ALA A 216 18.73 -2.15 -6.76
N THR A 217 19.58 -1.29 -7.33
CA THR A 217 19.89 0.03 -6.78
C THR A 217 18.67 0.95 -6.83
N LEU A 218 17.98 1.04 -7.98
CA LEU A 218 16.77 1.83 -8.11
C LEU A 218 15.64 1.30 -7.20
N LEU A 219 15.52 -0.01 -7.07
CA LEU A 219 14.58 -0.64 -6.15
C LEU A 219 14.87 -0.20 -4.71
N LEU A 220 16.14 -0.26 -4.28
CA LEU A 220 16.54 0.18 -2.94
C LEU A 220 16.17 1.64 -2.69
N GLU A 221 16.38 2.54 -3.68
CA GLU A 221 15.96 3.93 -3.56
C GLU A 221 14.45 4.09 -3.34
N PHE A 222 13.63 3.30 -4.05
CA PHE A 222 12.18 3.31 -3.84
C PHE A 222 11.79 2.79 -2.46
N MET A 223 12.42 1.70 -2.01
CA MET A 223 12.19 1.13 -0.68
C MET A 223 12.57 2.13 0.43
N MET A 224 13.69 2.85 0.28
CA MET A 224 14.09 3.89 1.25
C MET A 224 13.06 5.02 1.35
N LYS A 225 12.49 5.47 0.22
CA LYS A 225 11.42 6.48 0.21
C LYS A 225 10.15 5.97 0.89
N ASP A 226 9.80 4.70 0.67
CA ASP A 226 8.63 4.08 1.30
C ASP A 226 8.82 3.96 2.83
N ILE A 227 10.01 3.54 3.27
CA ILE A 227 10.38 3.52 4.70
C ILE A 227 10.22 4.90 5.33
N GLN A 228 10.74 5.96 4.71
CA GLN A 228 10.61 7.33 5.22
C GLN A 228 9.13 7.76 5.36
N MET A 229 8.31 7.40 4.37
CA MET A 229 6.87 7.69 4.40
C MET A 229 6.17 6.91 5.52
N LEU A 230 6.50 5.64 5.71
CA LEU A 230 5.95 4.81 6.78
C LEU A 230 6.35 5.30 8.17
N GLU A 231 7.60 5.71 8.35
CA GLU A 231 8.09 6.31 9.60
C GLU A 231 7.31 7.59 9.94
N LEU A 232 7.15 8.50 8.97
CA LEU A 232 6.38 9.73 9.16
C LEU A 232 4.91 9.44 9.51
N LYS A 233 4.28 8.50 8.81
CA LYS A 233 2.89 8.08 9.12
C LYS A 233 2.77 7.57 10.55
N ASN A 234 3.72 6.75 11.00
CA ASN A 234 3.73 6.18 12.34
C ASN A 234 3.96 7.27 13.41
N GLU A 235 4.85 8.24 13.15
CA GLU A 235 5.06 9.38 14.04
C GLU A 235 3.78 10.23 14.21
N ILE A 236 3.09 10.52 13.10
CA ILE A 236 1.81 11.24 13.11
C ILE A 236 0.77 10.46 13.93
N GLN A 237 0.64 9.15 13.70
CA GLN A 237 -0.31 8.31 14.42
C GLN A 237 -0.05 8.30 15.94
N LYS A 238 1.21 8.17 16.35
CA LYS A 238 1.61 8.22 17.77
C LYS A 238 1.29 9.56 18.41
N LYS A 239 1.56 10.67 17.72
CA LYS A 239 1.25 12.01 18.23
C LYS A 239 -0.25 12.22 18.42
N VAL A 240 -1.06 11.84 17.43
CA VAL A 240 -2.52 11.92 17.50
C VAL A 240 -3.07 11.05 18.64
N HIS A 241 -2.57 9.84 18.83
CA HIS A 241 -3.00 8.98 19.96
C HIS A 241 -2.64 9.60 21.31
N THR A 242 -1.42 10.14 21.45
CA THR A 242 -0.99 10.79 22.71
C THR A 242 -1.86 11.99 23.05
N ASP A 243 -2.20 12.81 22.07
CA ASP A 243 -3.06 13.99 22.24
C ASP A 243 -4.49 13.58 22.65
N ILE A 244 -5.04 12.52 22.05
CA ILE A 244 -6.36 11.97 22.41
C ILE A 244 -6.34 11.40 23.84
N ASP A 245 -5.34 10.60 24.19
CA ASP A 245 -5.22 9.99 25.51
C ASP A 245 -5.08 11.05 26.62
N GLN A 246 -4.40 12.17 26.33
CA GLN A 246 -4.30 13.28 27.26
C GLN A 246 -5.64 14.00 27.40
N GLN A 247 -6.34 14.27 26.29
CA GLN A 247 -7.67 14.90 26.33
C GLN A 247 -8.71 14.05 27.06
N GLN A 248 -8.70 12.73 26.86
CA GLN A 248 -9.59 11.80 27.57
C GLN A 248 -9.29 11.78 29.07
N ARG A 249 -8.00 11.73 29.46
CA ARG A 249 -7.60 11.83 30.87
C ARG A 249 -8.04 13.14 31.50
N ASP A 250 -7.80 14.27 30.84
CA ASP A 250 -8.18 15.58 31.35
C ASP A 250 -9.70 15.73 31.48
N TYR A 251 -10.45 15.23 30.49
CA TYR A 251 -11.92 15.20 30.54
C TYR A 251 -12.41 14.37 31.74
N PHE A 252 -11.85 13.18 31.93
CA PHE A 252 -12.23 12.29 33.02
C PHE A 252 -11.90 12.89 34.40
N LEU A 253 -10.70 13.47 34.57
CA LEU A 253 -10.30 14.14 35.80
C LEU A 253 -11.21 15.34 36.12
N ARG A 254 -11.61 16.13 35.12
CA ARG A 254 -12.56 17.24 35.31
C ARG A 254 -13.93 16.73 35.76
N GLN A 255 -14.42 15.63 35.21
CA GLN A 255 -15.68 15.02 35.67
C GLN A 255 -15.58 14.51 37.10
N GLN A 256 -14.48 13.83 37.47
CA GLN A 256 -14.26 13.38 38.85
C GLN A 256 -14.23 14.53 39.85
N MET A 257 -13.50 15.61 39.53
CA MET A 257 -13.46 16.80 40.38
C MET A 257 -14.85 17.42 40.56
N LYS A 258 -15.66 17.47 39.50
CA LYS A 258 -17.03 17.99 39.56
C LYS A 258 -17.94 17.14 40.44
N VAL A 259 -17.81 15.81 40.37
CA VAL A 259 -18.55 14.87 41.23
C VAL A 259 -18.11 15.04 42.69
N LEU A 260 -16.80 15.06 42.96
CA LEU A 260 -16.28 15.26 44.32
C LEU A 260 -16.71 16.60 44.92
N GLN A 261 -16.67 17.70 44.16
CA GLN A 261 -17.18 19.01 44.59
C GLN A 261 -18.68 18.97 44.93
N THR A 262 -19.47 18.19 44.18
CA THR A 262 -20.90 18.02 44.42
C THR A 262 -21.16 17.16 45.67
N GLU A 263 -20.39 16.08 45.89
CA GLU A 263 -20.54 15.18 47.04
C GLU A 263 -20.00 15.76 48.35
N LEU A 264 -18.92 16.55 48.30
CA LEU A 264 -18.34 17.23 49.48
C LEU A 264 -19.18 18.42 49.96
N GLY A 265 -20.26 18.77 49.25
CA GLY A 265 -21.16 19.86 49.62
C GLY A 265 -20.51 21.23 49.57
N ASP A 266 -19.36 21.36 48.89
CA ASP A 266 -18.64 22.62 48.79
C ASP A 266 -19.22 23.42 47.62
N GLU A 267 -19.91 24.49 47.98
CA GLU A 267 -20.43 25.49 47.08
C GLU A 267 -19.25 26.20 46.41
N GLY A 268 -18.77 25.64 45.30
CA GLY A 268 -17.52 25.98 44.65
C GLY A 268 -17.29 27.48 44.33
N PRO A 269 -16.11 27.83 43.79
CA PRO A 269 -15.63 29.21 43.66
C PRO A 269 -16.57 30.18 42.93
N ASP A 270 -17.50 29.68 42.13
CA ASP A 270 -18.54 30.49 41.49
C ASP A 270 -19.49 31.18 42.50
N LYS A 271 -19.79 30.55 43.64
CA LYS A 271 -20.59 31.19 44.71
C LYS A 271 -19.79 32.18 45.53
N GLU A 272 -18.50 31.94 45.75
CA GLU A 272 -17.62 32.90 46.44
C GLU A 272 -17.40 34.16 45.58
N VAL A 273 -17.27 34.01 44.26
CA VAL A 273 -17.23 35.12 43.29
C VAL A 273 -18.55 35.88 43.26
N GLU A 274 -19.70 35.19 43.33
CA GLU A 274 -21.01 35.82 43.34
C GLU A 274 -21.31 36.54 44.68
N GLU A 275 -20.85 35.99 45.81
CA GLU A 275 -20.87 36.65 47.11
C GLU A 275 -19.98 37.91 47.16
N LEU A 276 -18.76 37.85 46.58
CA LEU A 276 -17.87 39.00 46.46
C LEU A 276 -18.50 40.09 45.56
N ARG A 277 -19.16 39.71 44.47
CA ARG A 277 -19.95 40.63 43.62
C ARG A 277 -21.10 41.29 44.38
N LEU A 278 -21.84 40.52 45.16
CA LEU A 278 -22.93 41.01 46.01
C LEU A 278 -22.44 41.98 47.10
N ARG A 279 -21.28 41.69 47.73
CA ARG A 279 -20.62 42.60 48.70
C ARG A 279 -20.14 43.89 48.05
N GLY A 280 -19.64 43.84 46.81
CA GLY A 280 -19.25 45.02 46.02
C GLY A 280 -20.42 45.97 45.75
N LYS A 281 -21.59 45.43 45.34
CA LYS A 281 -22.81 46.21 45.11
C LYS A 281 -23.34 46.90 46.38
N ARG A 282 -23.27 46.23 47.54
CA ARG A 282 -23.69 46.81 48.84
C ARG A 282 -22.81 47.98 49.31
N LYS A 283 -21.51 48.00 48.98
CA LYS A 283 -20.60 49.11 49.32
C LYS A 283 -20.77 50.33 48.39
N SER A 284 -21.14 50.13 47.13
CA SER A 284 -21.35 51.22 46.17
C SER A 284 -22.65 52.02 46.45
N GLY A 285 -23.68 51.39 47.03
CA GLY A 285 -24.96 52.03 47.36
C GLY A 285 -24.97 52.97 48.58
N ARG A 286 -23.84 53.22 49.26
CA ARG A 286 -23.79 54.05 50.50
C ARG A 286 -23.18 55.44 50.31
N LYS A 287 -22.99 55.92 49.08
CA LYS A 287 -22.55 57.30 48.78
C LYS A 287 -23.45 57.95 47.72
N MET A 288 -24.56 58.52 48.16
CA MET A 288 -25.21 59.70 47.55
C MET A 288 -26.40 60.12 48.43
N LEU A 289 -26.17 61.02 49.37
CA LEU A 289 -27.22 61.87 49.92
C LEU A 289 -27.14 63.20 49.16
N PRO A 290 -28.19 63.63 48.45
CA PRO A 290 -28.18 64.89 47.73
C PRO A 290 -28.30 66.08 48.71
N PRO A 291 -27.62 67.21 48.45
CA PRO A 291 -27.70 68.39 49.30
C PRO A 291 -28.88 69.29 48.88
N SER A 292 -29.86 69.46 49.75
CA SER A 292 -30.54 70.76 50.04
C SER A 292 -31.94 70.57 50.62
N SER A 293 -32.12 70.92 51.89
CA SER A 293 -33.36 71.50 52.43
C SER A 293 -33.08 72.08 53.83
N ILE A 294 -32.43 73.24 53.86
CA ILE A 294 -32.49 74.18 54.99
C ILE A 294 -33.46 75.30 54.58
N ARG A 295 -34.52 75.47 55.38
CA ARG A 295 -35.44 76.62 55.60
C ARG A 295 -36.83 76.02 55.88
N ASN A 296 -37.55 76.31 56.96
CA ASN A 296 -37.55 77.44 57.89
C ASN A 296 -38.32 77.05 59.17
N TRP A 297 -38.34 77.98 60.15
CA TRP A 297 -39.09 78.07 61.44
C TRP A 297 -38.19 77.82 62.66
N ILE A 298 -37.85 78.75 63.58
CA ILE A 298 -38.54 79.91 64.21
C ILE A 298 -37.49 80.89 64.81
N LYS A 299 -37.51 82.18 64.47
CA LYS A 299 -37.86 83.36 65.33
C LYS A 299 -37.35 83.34 66.79
N SER A 300 -36.28 84.10 67.07
CA SER A 300 -36.21 85.27 67.99
C SER A 300 -34.80 85.84 67.96
#